data_AF-A0ABD2RXW4-F1
#
_entry.id   AF-A0ABD2RXW4-F1
#
_cell.length_a   1.000
_cell.length_b   1.000
_cell.length_c   1.000
_cell.angle_alpha   90.00
_cell.angle_beta   90.00
_cell.angle_gamma   90.00
#
_symmetry.space_group_name_H-M   'P 1'
#
loop_
_entity.id
_entity.type
_entity.pdbx_description
1 polymer ?
#
loop_
_entity_poly.entity_id
_entity_poly.type
_entity_poly.pdbx_seq_one_letter_code
_entity_poly.pdbx_strand_id
1 'polypeptide(L)'
;MKPQDDVLTLLLSSVDEDRLTTAKIVTITSGLATLMPFLPYEYIGQDRFPVFIQTGNRSFFHVFVVFLMISFATSFSALYLIRKYPNTARFCKNFSITSLVSAMAFATFCFF
;
A
#
# COMPACT_ATOMS: atom_id res chain seq x y z
N MET A 1 23.23 27.02 20.90
CA MET A 1 22.62 25.78 20.37
C MET A 1 23.73 24.74 20.24
N LYS A 2 23.56 23.56 20.83
CA LYS A 2 24.55 22.48 20.75
C LYS A 2 24.19 21.60 19.54
N PRO A 3 25.12 21.26 18.63
CA PRO A 3 24.83 20.53 17.39
C PRO A 3 24.21 19.13 17.61
N GLN A 4 24.30 18.60 18.83
CA GLN A 4 23.73 17.31 19.21
C GLN A 4 22.21 17.37 19.42
N ASP A 5 21.67 18.53 19.79
CA ASP A 5 20.23 18.73 19.99
C ASP A 5 19.51 18.77 18.64
N ASP A 6 20.12 19.41 17.63
CA ASP A 6 19.58 19.54 16.27
C ASP A 6 19.48 18.18 15.54
N VAL A 7 20.43 17.27 15.77
CA VAL A 7 20.41 15.92 15.18
C VAL A 7 19.29 15.08 15.80
N LEU A 8 19.05 15.22 17.09
CA LEU A 8 18.00 14.47 17.79
C LEU A 8 16.61 14.89 17.32
N THR A 9 16.35 16.20 17.18
CA THR A 9 15.07 16.71 16.64
C THR A 9 14.83 16.24 15.21
N LEU A 10 15.87 16.24 14.36
CA LEU A 10 15.77 15.79 12.98
C LEU A 10 15.47 14.28 12.88
N LEU A 11 16.08 13.46 13.73
CA LEU A 11 15.77 12.02 13.77
C LEU A 11 14.34 11.77 14.23
N LEU A 12 13.87 12.48 15.27
CA LEU A 12 12.49 12.35 15.75
C LEU A 12 11.48 12.76 14.67
N SER A 13 11.71 13.86 13.97
CA SER A 13 10.82 14.29 12.89
C SER A 13 10.77 13.28 11.74
N SER A 14 11.92 12.70 11.37
CA SER A 14 11.97 11.68 10.31
C SER A 14 11.24 10.38 10.68
N VAL A 15 11.29 9.99 11.96
CA VAL A 15 10.59 8.81 12.46
C VAL A 15 9.08 9.06 12.47
N ASP A 16 8.63 10.24 12.88
CA ASP A 16 7.20 10.59 12.86
C ASP A 16 6.65 10.67 11.43
N GLU A 17 7.42 11.22 10.49
CA GLU A 17 7.05 11.24 9.07
C GLU A 17 6.94 9.81 8.49
N ASP A 18 7.87 8.93 8.85
CA ASP A 18 7.87 7.53 8.43
C ASP A 18 6.67 6.77 9.01
N ARG A 19 6.35 6.98 10.28
CA ARG A 19 5.15 6.41 10.93
C ARG A 19 3.89 6.92 10.25
N LEU A 20 3.81 8.22 10.00
CA LEU A 20 2.64 8.85 9.37
C LEU A 20 2.42 8.32 7.96
N THR A 21 3.48 8.24 7.15
CA THR A 21 3.41 7.72 5.78
C THR A 21 2.92 6.28 5.77
N THR A 22 3.48 5.45 6.63
CA THR A 22 3.10 4.04 6.75
C THR A 22 1.64 3.91 7.19
N ALA A 23 1.21 4.67 8.20
CA ALA A 23 -0.19 4.70 8.64
C ALA A 23 -1.15 5.14 7.52
N LYS A 24 -0.79 6.16 6.74
CA LYS A 24 -1.60 6.60 5.58
C LYS A 24 -1.76 5.48 4.56
N ILE A 25 -0.69 4.75 4.25
CA ILE A 25 -0.77 3.62 3.30
C ILE A 25 -1.71 2.53 3.83
N VAL A 26 -1.62 2.18 5.12
CA VAL A 26 -2.55 1.21 5.76
C VAL A 26 -4.00 1.69 5.62
N THR A 27 -4.27 2.96 5.94
CA THR A 27 -5.62 3.51 5.85
C THR A 27 -6.16 3.51 4.41
N ILE A 28 -5.33 3.91 3.44
CA ILE A 28 -5.71 3.94 2.01
C ILE A 28 -6.00 2.52 1.51
N THR A 29 -5.09 1.58 1.74
CA THR A 29 -5.23 0.19 1.28
C THR A 29 -6.40 -0.52 1.95
N SER A 30 -6.63 -0.29 3.26
CA SER A 30 -7.82 -0.77 3.96
C SER A 30 -9.10 -0.15 3.39
N GLY A 31 -9.10 1.15 3.12
CA GLY A 31 -10.26 1.85 2.52
C GLY A 31 -10.61 1.26 1.15
N LEU A 32 -9.62 1.09 0.28
CA LEU A 32 -9.80 0.45 -1.03
C LEU A 32 -10.34 -0.98 -0.89
N ALA A 33 -9.80 -1.78 0.04
CA ALA A 33 -10.28 -3.14 0.30
C ALA A 33 -11.74 -3.15 0.78
N THR A 34 -12.15 -2.18 1.61
CA THR A 34 -13.55 -2.05 2.05
C THR A 34 -14.48 -1.56 0.94
N LEU A 35 -13.97 -0.80 -0.03
CA LEU A 35 -14.74 -0.32 -1.17
C LEU A 35 -14.93 -1.39 -2.25
N MET A 36 -13.99 -2.33 -2.39
CA MET A 36 -14.05 -3.38 -3.42
C MET A 36 -15.38 -4.14 -3.45
N PRO A 37 -15.93 -4.65 -2.32
CA PRO A 37 -17.20 -5.38 -2.33
C PRO A 37 -18.40 -4.59 -2.85
N PHE A 38 -18.35 -3.26 -2.85
CA PHE A 38 -19.44 -2.40 -3.35
C PHE A 38 -19.42 -2.25 -4.88
N LEU A 39 -18.36 -2.71 -5.55
CA LEU A 39 -18.32 -2.71 -7.01
C LEU A 39 -19.33 -3.76 -7.54
N PRO A 40 -20.04 -3.46 -8.63
CA PRO A 40 -20.85 -4.46 -9.32
C PRO A 40 -19.92 -5.51 -9.93
N TYR A 41 -20.11 -6.77 -9.54
CA TYR A 41 -19.33 -7.89 -10.04
C TYR A 41 -20.17 -8.79 -10.94
N GLU A 42 -19.55 -9.30 -11.99
CA GLU A 42 -20.10 -10.33 -12.86
C GLU A 42 -19.26 -11.61 -12.76
N TYR A 43 -19.94 -12.74 -12.90
CA TYR A 43 -19.31 -14.05 -12.93
C TYR A 43 -19.00 -14.46 -14.36
N ILE A 44 -17.76 -14.84 -14.61
CA ILE A 44 -17.32 -15.33 -15.92
C ILE A 44 -16.59 -16.64 -15.70
N GLY A 45 -17.30 -17.75 -15.90
CA GLY A 45 -16.83 -19.07 -15.50
C GLY A 45 -16.82 -19.21 -13.97
N GLN A 46 -15.65 -19.49 -13.39
CA GLN A 46 -15.47 -19.60 -11.93
C GLN A 46 -14.99 -18.30 -11.26
N ASP A 47 -14.58 -17.32 -12.06
CA ASP A 47 -13.95 -16.09 -11.56
C ASP A 47 -14.94 -14.93 -11.50
N ARG A 48 -14.72 -14.02 -10.54
CA ARG A 48 -15.57 -12.85 -10.27
C ARG A 48 -14.82 -11.56 -10.57
N PHE A 49 -15.33 -10.75 -11.50
CA PHE A 49 -14.70 -9.49 -11.94
C PHE A 49 -15.66 -8.30 -11.85
N PRO A 50 -15.18 -7.09 -11.54
CA PRO A 50 -16.01 -5.90 -11.65
C PRO A 50 -16.48 -5.71 -13.10
N VAL A 51 -17.75 -5.34 -13.28
CA VAL A 51 -18.43 -5.20 -14.59
C VAL A 51 -17.69 -4.23 -15.53
N PHE A 52 -16.99 -3.25 -14.97
CA PHE A 52 -16.30 -2.20 -15.72
C PHE A 52 -14.96 -2.62 -16.31
N ILE A 53 -14.45 -3.82 -16.00
CA ILE A 53 -13.15 -4.28 -16.49
C ILE A 53 -13.29 -4.82 -17.91
N GLN A 54 -12.56 -4.23 -18.85
CA GLN A 54 -12.48 -4.73 -20.23
C GLN A 54 -12.03 -6.19 -20.25
N THR A 55 -12.66 -7.00 -21.11
CA THR A 55 -12.46 -8.46 -21.20
C THR A 55 -11.00 -8.89 -21.33
N GLY A 56 -10.15 -8.08 -21.95
CA GLY A 56 -8.70 -8.33 -22.08
C GLY A 56 -7.87 -8.06 -20.82
N ASN A 57 -8.38 -7.28 -19.86
CA ASN A 57 -7.60 -6.75 -18.73
C ASN A 57 -7.88 -7.46 -17.40
N ARG A 58 -8.60 -8.58 -17.42
CA ARG A 58 -9.03 -9.33 -16.23
C ARG A 58 -7.88 -9.88 -15.39
N SER A 59 -6.82 -10.36 -16.02
CA SER A 59 -5.63 -10.85 -15.31
C SER A 59 -4.96 -9.73 -14.49
N PHE A 60 -4.89 -8.52 -15.06
CA PHE A 60 -4.30 -7.37 -14.41
C PHE A 60 -5.08 -6.90 -13.16
N PHE A 61 -6.39 -7.19 -13.08
CA PHE A 61 -7.18 -6.93 -11.87
C PHE A 61 -6.69 -7.76 -10.68
N HIS A 62 -6.40 -9.04 -10.87
CA HIS A 62 -5.86 -9.87 -9.80
C HIS A 62 -4.47 -9.40 -9.38
N VAL A 63 -3.64 -9.00 -10.36
CA VAL A 63 -2.33 -8.42 -10.09
C VAL A 63 -2.47 -7.15 -9.25
N PHE A 64 -3.38 -6.24 -9.60
CA PHE A 64 -3.71 -5.06 -8.80
C PHE A 64 -4.08 -5.42 -7.35
N VAL A 65 -4.99 -6.37 -7.13
CA VAL A 65 -5.40 -6.82 -5.79
C VAL A 65 -4.20 -7.37 -5.00
N VAL A 66 -3.35 -8.19 -5.63
CA VAL A 66 -2.16 -8.77 -4.99
C VAL A 66 -1.18 -7.67 -4.55
N PHE A 67 -0.86 -6.71 -5.43
CA PHE A 67 0.02 -5.59 -5.07
C PHE A 67 -0.57 -4.69 -4.00
N LEU A 68 -1.90 -4.53 -3.96
CA LEU A 68 -2.59 -3.79 -2.91
C LEU A 68 -2.48 -4.50 -1.55
N MET A 69 -2.66 -5.82 -1.52
CA MET A 69 -2.49 -6.64 -0.31
C MET A 69 -1.04 -6.66 0.19
N ILE A 70 -0.07 -6.76 -0.71
CA ILE A 70 1.36 -6.69 -0.37
C ILE A 70 1.70 -5.32 0.21
N SER A 71 1.17 -4.24 -0.37
CA SER A 71 1.37 -2.88 0.13
C SER A 71 0.83 -2.73 1.56
N PHE A 72 -0.38 -3.22 1.82
CA PHE A 72 -0.97 -3.24 3.15
C PHE A 72 -0.10 -4.04 4.15
N ALA A 73 0.24 -5.29 3.82
CA ALA A 73 0.94 -6.19 4.74
C ALA A 73 2.33 -5.65 5.12
N THR A 74 3.07 -5.10 4.16
CA THR A 74 4.39 -4.52 4.39
C THR A 74 4.33 -3.19 5.13
N SER A 75 3.30 -2.37 4.88
CA SER A 75 3.06 -1.15 5.65
C SER A 75 2.72 -1.47 7.11
N PHE A 76 1.79 -2.39 7.33
CA PHE A 76 1.42 -2.84 8.67
C PHE A 76 2.63 -3.42 9.43
N SER A 77 3.44 -4.22 8.74
CA SER A 77 4.70 -4.75 9.29
C SER A 77 5.68 -3.64 9.65
N ALA A 78 5.84 -2.62 8.80
CA ALA A 78 6.72 -1.48 9.07
C ALA A 78 6.30 -0.71 10.34
N LEU A 79 4.99 -0.50 10.58
CA LEU A 79 4.50 0.12 11.81
C LEU A 79 4.86 -0.68 13.06
N TYR A 80 4.76 -2.01 12.99
CA TYR A 80 5.09 -2.89 14.12
C TYR A 80 6.60 -2.96 14.36
N LEU A 81 7.40 -2.97 13.29
CA LEU A 81 8.85 -3.14 13.33
C LEU A 81 9.60 -1.87 13.72
N ILE A 82 9.01 -0.68 13.58
CA ILE A 82 9.73 0.61 13.72
C ILE A 82 10.45 0.81 15.05
N ARG A 83 9.93 0.24 16.14
CA ARG A 83 10.54 0.35 17.48
C ARG A 83 11.69 -0.63 17.71
N LYS A 84 11.63 -1.82 17.12
CA LYS A 84 12.55 -2.94 17.42
C LYS A 84 13.59 -3.16 16.31
N TYR A 85 13.22 -2.92 15.06
CA TYR A 85 14.04 -3.17 13.87
C TYR A 85 13.85 -2.03 12.84
N PRO A 86 14.45 -0.84 13.07
CA PRO A 86 14.23 0.35 12.25
C PRO A 86 14.68 0.17 10.78
N ASN A 87 15.76 -0.58 10.54
CA ASN A 87 16.23 -0.86 9.18
C ASN A 87 15.24 -1.73 8.40
N THR A 88 14.71 -2.77 9.03
CA THR A 88 13.69 -3.64 8.42
C THR A 88 12.39 -2.87 8.21
N ALA A 89 12.00 -2.01 9.17
CA ALA A 89 10.83 -1.14 9.02
C ALA A 89 10.97 -0.20 7.81
N ARG A 90 12.16 0.38 7.59
CA ARG A 90 12.43 1.24 6.43
C ARG A 90 12.37 0.47 5.11
N PHE A 91 12.88 -0.76 5.08
CA PHE A 91 12.75 -1.64 3.91
C PHE A 91 11.28 -1.96 3.62
N CYS A 92 10.51 -2.38 4.64
CA CYS A 92 9.09 -2.66 4.52
C CYS A 92 8.30 -1.42 4.06
N LYS A 93 8.62 -0.23 4.56
CA LYS A 93 8.03 1.05 4.11
C LYS A 93 8.30 1.29 2.63
N ASN A 94 9.56 1.19 2.20
CA ASN A 94 9.91 1.41 0.79
C ASN A 94 9.24 0.39 -0.13
N PHE A 95 9.22 -0.88 0.28
CA PHE A 95 8.55 -1.94 -0.47
C PHE A 95 7.03 -1.75 -0.54
N SER A 96 6.43 -1.25 0.54
CA SER A 96 5.01 -0.89 0.59
C SER A 96 4.67 0.23 -0.40
N ILE A 97 5.51 1.27 -0.46
CA ILE A 97 5.36 2.38 -1.41
C ILE A 97 5.46 1.86 -2.85
N THR A 98 6.50 1.09 -3.18
CA THR A 98 6.67 0.56 -4.54
C THR A 98 5.51 -0.35 -4.94
N SER A 99 5.03 -1.18 -4.00
CA SER A 99 3.89 -2.06 -4.23
C SER A 99 2.60 -1.27 -4.46
N LEU A 100 2.39 -0.17 -3.73
CA LEU A 100 1.22 0.70 -3.91
C LEU A 100 1.26 1.39 -5.29
N VAL A 101 2.42 1.89 -5.70
CA VAL A 101 2.59 2.53 -7.01
C VAL A 101 2.31 1.53 -8.13
N SER A 102 2.83 0.29 -8.02
CA SER A 102 2.51 -0.77 -8.97
C SER A 102 1.01 -1.10 -8.99
N ALA A 103 0.36 -1.20 -7.82
CA ALA A 103 -1.08 -1.41 -7.75
C ALA A 103 -1.85 -0.31 -8.49
N MET A 104 -1.50 0.95 -8.28
CA MET A 104 -2.14 2.08 -8.95
C MET A 104 -1.90 2.06 -10.47
N ALA A 105 -0.71 1.68 -10.93
CA ALA A 105 -0.43 1.53 -12.35
C ALA A 105 -1.32 0.47 -13.01
N PHE A 106 -1.49 -0.69 -12.36
CA PHE A 106 -2.40 -1.74 -12.85
C PHE A 106 -3.86 -1.30 -12.77
N ALA A 107 -4.26 -0.58 -11.72
CA ALA A 107 -5.61 -0.02 -11.64
C ALA A 107 -5.87 0.92 -12.83
N THR A 108 -4.97 1.85 -13.12
CA THR A 108 -5.12 2.75 -14.27
C THR A 108 -5.24 1.97 -15.58
N PHE A 109 -4.40 0.95 -15.79
CA PHE A 109 -4.46 0.11 -16.99
C PHE A 109 -5.75 -0.72 -17.11
N CYS A 110 -6.33 -1.15 -15.97
CA CYS A 110 -7.56 -1.93 -15.97
C CYS A 110 -8.82 -1.08 -16.16
N PHE A 111 -8.85 0.15 -15.63
CA PHE A 111 -10.05 0.97 -15.53
C PHE A 111 -10.12 2.11 -16.56
N PHE A 112 -9.01 2.53 -17.16
CA PHE A 112 -8.94 3.58 -18.20
C PHE A 112 -8.41 3.01 -19.51
#